data_AF-A0A4Q4WBG5-F1
#
_entry.id   AF-A0A4Q4WBG5-F1
#
_cell.length_a   1.000
_cell.length_b   1.000
_cell.length_c   1.000
_cell.angle_alpha   90.00
_cell.angle_beta   90.00
_cell.angle_gamma   90.00
#
_symmetry.space_group_name_H-M   'P 1'
#
loop_
_entity.id
_entity.type
_entity.pdbx_description
1 polymer ?
#
loop_
_entity_poly.entity_id
_entity_poly.type
_entity_poly.pdbx_seq_one_letter_code
_entity_poly.pdbx_strand_id
1 'polypeptide(L)'
;MSFTQIFIAFYFGGNLVLLGRCRPGDTQAIYELIVSKDVTFTCATPSEYFSWQNVMHRIGDLGRWRREDGALLIEGRISGDTQIKPRGLRIDMRDIESAMIEAAMGSLSEVVVSVRHRFLQPPEFWFAHVKFNPKHPKIKEEHILRTVSASLSLPQYMLPSVVLRLGQMPMTSSGKLDRKDTASLALTGVSIDQDLSAKFTESERLLKDIWTDVTPKEVINMHHITPPSDFFHVGGTSLLLLGLQAHIKRSFNIELPLVQMFESSTLAAMALQIESEKTPEVKNLTGKRRPRCLQPRSL
;
A
#
# COMPACT_ATOMS: atom_id res chain seq x y z
N MET A 1 -16.50 -8.65 -30.21
CA MET A 1 -15.14 -9.23 -30.16
C MET A 1 -14.53 -8.92 -28.81
N SER A 2 -13.82 -9.87 -28.20
CA SER A 2 -13.04 -9.61 -26.98
C SER A 2 -11.69 -9.00 -27.33
N PHE A 3 -11.11 -8.21 -26.42
CA PHE A 3 -9.78 -7.58 -26.59
C PHE A 3 -8.68 -8.59 -26.96
N THR A 4 -8.80 -9.81 -26.45
CA THR A 4 -7.90 -10.93 -26.73
C THR A 4 -7.86 -11.29 -28.22
N GLN A 5 -9.00 -11.22 -28.92
CA GLN A 5 -9.11 -11.59 -30.34
C GLN A 5 -8.42 -10.58 -31.26
N ILE A 6 -8.53 -9.29 -30.92
CA ILE A 6 -7.89 -8.21 -31.67
C ILE A 6 -6.36 -8.32 -31.54
N PHE A 7 -5.88 -8.62 -30.33
CA PHE A 7 -4.44 -8.72 -30.05
C PHE A 7 -3.77 -9.84 -30.83
N ILE A 8 -4.45 -10.98 -30.96
CA ILE A 8 -3.91 -12.15 -31.66
C ILE A 8 -3.92 -11.96 -33.17
N ALA A 9 -4.97 -11.33 -33.71
CA ALA A 9 -5.01 -10.96 -35.12
C ALA A 9 -3.80 -10.09 -35.49
N PHE A 10 -3.47 -9.07 -34.68
CA PHE A 10 -2.31 -8.23 -34.94
C PHE A 10 -0.96 -8.94 -34.72
N TYR A 11 -0.85 -9.82 -33.72
CA TYR A 11 0.38 -10.58 -33.47
C TYR A 11 0.82 -11.44 -34.67
N PHE A 12 -0.13 -12.02 -35.40
CA PHE A 12 0.13 -12.80 -36.61
C PHE A 12 0.15 -11.97 -37.90
N GLY A 13 0.24 -10.64 -37.81
CA GLY A 13 0.28 -9.75 -38.98
C GLY A 13 -1.07 -9.58 -39.70
N GLY A 14 -2.17 -9.93 -39.04
CA GLY A 14 -3.52 -9.74 -39.56
C GLY A 14 -3.99 -8.29 -39.46
N ASN A 15 -4.84 -7.89 -40.40
CA ASN A 15 -5.46 -6.57 -40.41
C ASN A 15 -6.85 -6.62 -39.79
N LEU A 16 -7.13 -5.72 -38.84
CA LEU A 16 -8.46 -5.57 -38.28
C LEU A 16 -9.34 -4.71 -39.20
N VAL A 17 -10.33 -5.32 -39.84
CA VAL A 17 -11.31 -4.61 -40.66
C VAL A 17 -12.58 -4.36 -39.82
N LEU A 18 -12.79 -3.10 -39.41
CA LEU A 18 -14.01 -2.68 -38.73
C LEU A 18 -15.11 -2.43 -39.74
N LEU A 19 -16.17 -3.22 -39.68
CA LEU A 19 -17.31 -3.11 -40.59
C LEU A 19 -18.37 -2.17 -40.01
N GLY A 20 -18.95 -1.32 -40.86
CA GLY A 20 -20.12 -0.52 -40.50
C GLY A 20 -21.31 -1.43 -40.14
N ARG A 21 -22.27 -0.92 -39.35
CA ARG A 21 -23.43 -1.71 -38.89
C ARG A 21 -24.16 -2.36 -40.06
N CYS A 22 -23.96 -3.66 -40.26
CA CYS A 22 -24.83 -4.49 -41.09
C CYS A 22 -26.06 -4.89 -40.27
N ARG A 23 -27.21 -5.08 -40.93
CA ARG A 23 -28.40 -5.63 -40.25
C ARG A 23 -28.07 -7.03 -39.73
N PRO A 24 -28.35 -7.34 -38.46
CA PRO A 24 -28.16 -8.68 -37.94
C PRO A 24 -28.93 -9.70 -38.80
N GLY A 25 -28.25 -10.77 -39.25
CA GLY A 25 -28.87 -11.90 -39.95
C GLY A 25 -28.82 -11.88 -41.49
N ASP A 26 -28.22 -10.87 -42.12
CA ASP A 26 -28.02 -10.85 -43.58
C ASP A 26 -26.72 -11.57 -43.98
N THR A 27 -26.80 -12.90 -44.06
CA THR A 27 -25.65 -13.79 -44.33
C THR A 27 -25.00 -13.51 -45.69
N GLN A 28 -25.78 -13.08 -46.69
CA GLN A 28 -25.28 -12.79 -48.04
C GLN A 28 -24.40 -11.54 -48.02
N ALA A 29 -24.87 -10.46 -47.39
CA ALA A 29 -24.10 -9.22 -47.25
C ALA A 29 -22.81 -9.45 -46.43
N ILE A 30 -22.85 -10.31 -45.40
CA ILE A 30 -21.66 -10.66 -44.61
C ILE A 30 -20.65 -11.46 -45.45
N TYR A 31 -21.12 -12.40 -46.27
CA TYR A 31 -20.26 -13.20 -47.14
C TYR A 31 -19.57 -12.38 -48.24
N GLU A 32 -20.32 -11.53 -48.94
CA GLU A 32 -19.75 -10.62 -49.97
C GLU A 32 -18.70 -9.68 -49.37
N LEU A 33 -18.91 -9.26 -48.13
CA LEU A 33 -17.99 -8.40 -47.38
C LEU A 33 -16.71 -9.14 -46.98
N ILE A 34 -16.80 -10.39 -46.50
CA ILE A 34 -15.66 -11.27 -46.20
C ILE A 34 -14.79 -11.45 -47.45
N VAL A 35 -15.42 -11.73 -48.60
CA VAL A 35 -14.73 -11.89 -49.89
C VAL A 35 -14.09 -10.58 -50.36
N SER A 36 -14.84 -9.47 -50.32
CA SER A 36 -14.34 -8.16 -50.80
C SER A 36 -13.19 -7.59 -49.97
N LYS A 37 -13.06 -8.01 -48.71
CA LYS A 37 -12.04 -7.54 -47.76
C LYS A 37 -10.95 -8.57 -47.51
N ASP A 38 -10.95 -9.67 -48.26
CA ASP A 38 -9.99 -10.76 -48.16
C ASP A 38 -9.84 -11.27 -46.71
N VAL A 39 -10.99 -11.41 -46.03
CA VAL A 39 -11.04 -11.81 -44.62
C VAL A 39 -10.79 -13.31 -44.52
N THR A 40 -9.61 -13.67 -44.01
CA THR A 40 -9.14 -15.05 -43.92
C THR A 40 -9.61 -15.82 -42.67
N PHE A 41 -10.14 -15.12 -41.66
CA PHE A 41 -10.65 -15.75 -40.42
C PHE A 41 -11.87 -15.01 -39.88
N THR A 42 -12.96 -15.74 -39.64
CA THR A 42 -14.13 -15.24 -38.89
C THR A 42 -14.43 -16.17 -37.70
N CYS A 43 -13.79 -15.84 -36.59
CA CYS A 43 -13.95 -16.37 -35.22
C CYS A 43 -13.64 -17.86 -34.93
N ALA A 44 -12.62 -18.00 -34.08
CA ALA A 44 -12.01 -19.19 -33.48
C ALA A 44 -12.96 -20.10 -32.68
N THR A 45 -12.67 -21.41 -32.71
CA THR A 45 -13.38 -22.44 -31.94
C THR A 45 -12.89 -22.50 -30.48
N PRO A 46 -13.71 -23.02 -29.53
CA PRO A 46 -13.32 -23.21 -28.12
C PRO A 46 -11.97 -23.90 -27.90
N SER A 47 -11.55 -24.78 -28.81
CA SER A 47 -10.25 -25.47 -28.80
C SER A 47 -9.02 -24.55 -28.96
N GLU A 48 -9.13 -23.46 -29.72
CA GLU A 48 -8.04 -22.49 -29.92
C GLU A 48 -7.84 -21.61 -28.67
N TYR A 49 -8.87 -21.42 -27.85
CA TYR A 49 -8.72 -20.78 -26.54
C TYR A 49 -7.89 -21.61 -25.57
N PHE A 50 -7.98 -22.94 -25.62
CA PHE A 50 -7.22 -23.83 -24.74
C PHE A 50 -5.72 -23.84 -25.08
N SER A 51 -5.34 -23.68 -26.35
CA SER A 51 -3.92 -23.62 -26.73
C SER A 51 -3.28 -22.28 -26.29
N TRP A 52 -4.02 -21.16 -26.35
CA TRP A 52 -3.52 -19.85 -25.92
C TRP A 52 -3.38 -19.71 -24.41
N GLN A 53 -4.23 -20.38 -23.63
CA GLN A 53 -4.10 -20.41 -22.16
C GLN A 53 -2.77 -21.00 -21.67
N ASN A 54 -2.10 -21.82 -22.49
CA ASN A 54 -0.80 -22.40 -22.16
C ASN A 54 0.39 -21.48 -22.48
N VAL A 55 0.17 -20.36 -23.17
CA VAL A 55 1.25 -19.44 -23.63
C VAL A 55 1.01 -17.98 -23.23
N MET A 56 -0.21 -17.62 -22.80
CA MET A 56 -0.55 -16.27 -22.36
C MET A 56 -0.70 -16.22 -20.84
N HIS A 57 0.05 -15.31 -20.21
CA HIS A 57 -0.08 -15.05 -18.77
C HIS A 57 -1.16 -14.00 -18.51
N ARG A 58 -2.13 -14.34 -17.66
CA ARG A 58 -3.10 -13.38 -17.14
C ARG A 58 -2.41 -12.46 -16.12
N ILE A 59 -2.07 -11.24 -16.54
CA ILE A 59 -1.30 -10.28 -15.72
C ILE A 59 -2.13 -9.53 -14.66
N GLY A 60 -3.46 -9.49 -14.80
CA GLY A 60 -4.36 -8.83 -13.83
C GLY A 60 -4.48 -7.31 -13.96
N ASP A 61 -3.67 -6.67 -14.80
CA ASP A 61 -3.77 -5.24 -15.10
C ASP A 61 -5.01 -4.93 -15.96
N LEU A 62 -5.73 -3.86 -15.61
CA LEU A 62 -6.81 -3.27 -16.38
C LEU A 62 -6.23 -2.12 -17.21
N GLY A 63 -6.51 -2.11 -18.51
CA GLY A 63 -6.09 -1.02 -19.37
C GLY A 63 -7.09 -0.76 -20.49
N ARG A 64 -7.00 0.44 -21.06
CA ARG A 64 -7.74 0.85 -22.24
C ARG A 64 -6.80 1.28 -23.36
N TRP A 65 -7.27 1.14 -24.58
CA TRP A 65 -6.52 1.57 -25.75
C TRP A 65 -6.88 3.01 -26.12
N ARG A 66 -5.88 3.87 -26.35
CA ARG A 66 -6.10 5.22 -26.85
C ARG A 66 -6.25 5.15 -28.37
N ARG A 67 -7.44 5.52 -28.86
CA ARG A 67 -7.79 5.39 -30.28
C ARG A 67 -6.94 6.25 -31.23
N GLU A 68 -6.38 7.35 -30.73
CA GLU A 68 -5.69 8.35 -31.55
C GLU A 68 -4.30 7.90 -32.00
N ASP A 69 -3.54 7.25 -31.12
CA ASP A 69 -2.13 6.91 -31.33
C ASP A 69 -1.78 5.45 -31.02
N GLY A 70 -2.74 4.69 -30.51
CA GLY A 70 -2.59 3.29 -30.18
C GLY A 70 -1.82 2.96 -28.92
N ALA A 71 -1.65 3.94 -28.04
CA ALA A 71 -1.08 3.69 -26.72
C ALA A 71 -2.01 2.83 -25.87
N LEU A 72 -1.43 1.86 -25.14
CA LEU A 72 -2.11 1.15 -24.07
C LEU A 72 -1.99 1.95 -22.77
N LEU A 73 -3.11 2.50 -22.29
CA LEU A 73 -3.21 3.15 -20.99
C LEU A 73 -3.54 2.09 -19.93
N ILE A 74 -2.68 1.94 -18.93
CA ILE A 74 -2.96 1.11 -17.76
C ILE A 74 -3.81 1.94 -16.80
N GLU A 75 -5.04 1.50 -16.53
CA GLU A 75 -6.01 2.19 -15.68
C GLU A 75 -6.08 1.62 -14.25
N GLY A 76 -5.54 0.41 -14.04
CA GLY A 76 -5.50 -0.20 -12.72
C GLY A 76 -5.34 -1.71 -12.77
N ARG A 77 -6.00 -2.41 -11.84
CA ARG A 77 -6.08 -3.87 -11.77
C ARG A 77 -7.53 -4.32 -11.90
N ILE A 78 -7.74 -5.57 -12.32
CA ILE A 78 -9.08 -6.19 -12.31
C ILE A 78 -9.63 -6.20 -10.88
N SER A 79 -10.92 -5.88 -10.72
CA SER A 79 -11.58 -5.89 -9.41
C SER A 79 -11.46 -7.26 -8.72
N GLY A 80 -11.06 -7.25 -7.45
CA GLY A 80 -10.82 -8.47 -6.66
C GLY A 80 -9.38 -8.99 -6.69
N ASP A 81 -8.48 -8.38 -7.46
CA ASP A 81 -7.04 -8.65 -7.36
C ASP A 81 -6.51 -8.12 -6.02
N THR A 82 -5.71 -8.95 -5.33
CA THR A 82 -5.07 -8.60 -4.05
C THR A 82 -3.67 -8.08 -4.22
N GLN A 83 -3.14 -8.09 -5.45
CA GLN A 83 -1.80 -7.64 -5.73
C GLN A 83 -1.77 -6.16 -6.08
N ILE A 84 -0.81 -5.46 -5.48
CA ILE A 84 -0.54 -4.04 -5.74
C ILE A 84 0.94 -3.84 -6.10
N LYS A 85 1.27 -2.66 -6.64
CA LYS A 85 2.65 -2.28 -7.02
C LYS A 85 3.11 -0.97 -6.36
N PRO A 86 3.03 -0.83 -5.02
CA PRO A 86 3.51 0.36 -4.34
C PRO A 86 5.00 0.55 -4.63
N ARG A 87 5.37 1.71 -5.15
CA ARG A 87 6.77 2.06 -5.47
C ARG A 87 7.47 1.04 -6.39
N GLY A 88 6.71 0.37 -7.27
CA GLY A 88 7.23 -0.63 -8.20
C GLY A 88 7.45 -2.03 -7.62
N LEU A 89 7.19 -2.24 -6.32
CA LEU A 89 7.32 -3.54 -5.66
C LEU A 89 6.00 -4.31 -5.76
N ARG A 90 6.03 -5.55 -6.25
CA ARG A 90 4.84 -6.42 -6.29
C ARG A 90 4.60 -6.97 -4.89
N ILE A 91 3.48 -6.57 -4.29
CA ILE A 91 3.04 -7.05 -2.98
C ILE A 91 1.67 -7.68 -3.14
N ASP A 92 1.46 -8.86 -2.57
CA ASP A 92 0.13 -9.44 -2.40
C ASP A 92 -0.42 -9.07 -1.02
N MET A 93 -1.57 -8.40 -0.99
CA MET A 93 -2.24 -8.03 0.26
C MET A 93 -2.61 -9.27 1.09
N ARG A 94 -2.83 -10.43 0.45
CA ARG A 94 -3.12 -11.68 1.18
C ARG A 94 -1.95 -12.16 2.02
N ASP A 95 -0.72 -11.92 1.59
CA ASP A 95 0.46 -12.31 2.36
C ASP A 95 0.49 -11.52 3.67
N ILE A 96 0.16 -10.22 3.62
CA ILE A 96 0.06 -9.37 4.81
C ILE A 96 -1.11 -9.83 5.70
N GLU A 97 -2.27 -10.15 5.11
CA GLU A 97 -3.44 -10.65 5.86
C GLU A 97 -3.15 -11.95 6.60
N SER A 98 -2.55 -12.93 5.92
CA SER A 98 -2.16 -14.21 6.51
C SER A 98 -1.14 -14.02 7.63
N ALA A 99 -0.13 -13.17 7.40
CA ALA A 99 0.88 -12.83 8.38
C ALA A 99 0.27 -12.14 9.62
N MET A 100 -0.72 -11.25 9.44
CA MET A 100 -1.45 -10.65 10.55
C MET A 100 -2.27 -11.67 11.34
N ILE A 101 -2.94 -12.62 10.67
CA ILE A 101 -3.71 -13.68 11.33
C ILE A 101 -2.79 -14.57 12.17
N GLU A 102 -1.62 -14.93 11.64
CA GLU A 102 -0.62 -15.75 12.34
C GLU A 102 -0.07 -15.02 13.57
N ALA A 103 0.39 -13.77 13.39
CA ALA A 103 0.90 -12.94 14.47
C ALA A 103 -0.15 -12.67 15.56
N ALA A 104 -1.44 -12.64 15.21
CA ALA A 104 -2.53 -12.44 16.15
C ALA A 104 -2.81 -13.65 17.06
N MET A 105 -2.16 -14.80 16.86
CA MET A 105 -2.25 -15.98 17.73
C MET A 105 -3.70 -16.37 18.09
N GLY A 106 -4.61 -16.32 17.11
CA GLY A 106 -6.02 -16.70 17.26
C GLY A 106 -6.96 -15.60 17.79
N SER A 107 -6.43 -14.40 18.09
CA SER A 107 -7.26 -13.25 18.48
C SER A 107 -8.03 -12.60 17.32
N LEU A 108 -7.56 -12.77 16.08
CA LEU A 108 -8.25 -12.35 14.87
C LEU A 108 -8.81 -13.56 14.12
N SER A 109 -10.04 -13.45 13.63
CA SER A 109 -10.69 -14.48 12.82
C SER A 109 -10.67 -14.16 11.32
N GLU A 110 -10.73 -12.88 10.97
CA GLU A 110 -10.74 -12.40 9.58
C GLU A 110 -9.93 -11.11 9.48
N VAL A 111 -9.14 -10.97 8.42
CA VAL A 111 -8.34 -9.76 8.14
C VAL A 111 -8.46 -9.43 6.65
N VAL A 112 -8.68 -8.15 6.34
CA VAL A 112 -8.74 -7.63 4.98
C VAL A 112 -7.90 -6.37 4.91
N VAL A 113 -6.80 -6.45 4.17
CA VAL A 113 -5.91 -5.33 3.92
C VAL A 113 -6.38 -4.57 2.69
N SER A 114 -6.33 -3.24 2.78
CA SER A 114 -6.68 -2.31 1.71
C SER A 114 -5.73 -1.13 1.70
N VAL A 115 -5.54 -0.55 0.53
CA VAL A 115 -4.74 0.67 0.36
C VAL A 115 -5.67 1.79 -0.09
N ARG A 116 -5.57 2.95 0.57
CA ARG A 116 -6.25 4.16 0.11
C ARG A 116 -5.23 5.12 -0.50
N HIS A 117 -5.51 5.52 -1.73
CA HIS A 117 -4.76 6.57 -2.41
C HIS A 117 -5.33 7.93 -2.01
N ARG A 118 -4.47 8.88 -1.70
CA ARG A 118 -4.85 10.29 -1.83
C ARG A 118 -4.78 10.62 -3.31
N PHE A 119 -5.89 11.11 -3.84
CA PHE A 119 -6.21 11.20 -5.27
C PHE A 119 -5.12 11.75 -6.22
N LEU A 120 -4.05 12.41 -5.76
CA LEU A 120 -2.98 12.92 -6.63
C LEU A 120 -1.56 12.93 -6.04
N GLN A 121 -1.32 12.49 -4.78
CA GLN A 121 0.01 12.59 -4.17
C GLN A 121 0.31 11.43 -3.20
N PRO A 122 1.52 10.84 -3.25
CA PRO A 122 2.00 9.95 -2.19
C PRO A 122 2.05 10.69 -0.83
N PRO A 123 1.99 9.97 0.30
CA PRO A 123 2.08 8.51 0.42
C PRO A 123 0.72 7.77 0.38
N GLU A 124 0.80 6.49 0.03
CA GLU A 124 -0.29 5.51 0.16
C GLU A 124 -0.39 5.04 1.62
N PHE A 125 -1.62 4.87 2.11
CA PHE A 125 -1.85 4.38 3.47
C PHE A 125 -2.51 3.01 3.45
N TRP A 126 -1.98 2.13 4.30
CA TRP A 126 -2.44 0.76 4.44
C TRP A 126 -3.37 0.64 5.64
N PHE A 127 -4.54 0.05 5.39
CA PHE A 127 -5.59 -0.17 6.38
C PHE A 127 -5.85 -1.66 6.49
N ALA A 128 -5.95 -2.17 7.71
CA ALA A 128 -6.40 -3.52 8.01
C ALA A 128 -7.78 -3.47 8.64
N HIS A 129 -8.77 -4.01 7.95
CA HIS A 129 -10.08 -4.26 8.52
C HIS A 129 -10.01 -5.65 9.16
N VAL A 130 -10.35 -5.74 10.44
CA VAL A 130 -10.16 -6.96 11.22
C VAL A 130 -11.44 -7.34 11.95
N LYS A 131 -11.68 -8.64 12.08
CA LYS A 131 -12.69 -9.19 12.96
C LYS A 131 -12.01 -9.95 14.06
N PHE A 132 -12.30 -9.57 15.30
CA PHE A 132 -11.76 -10.25 16.46
C PHE A 132 -12.55 -11.51 16.77
N ASN A 133 -11.84 -12.52 17.25
CA ASN A 133 -12.43 -13.72 17.80
C ASN A 133 -13.23 -13.35 19.07
N PRO A 134 -14.50 -13.76 19.20
CA PRO A 134 -15.31 -13.50 20.39
C PRO A 134 -14.68 -14.01 21.70
N LYS A 135 -13.76 -14.97 21.63
CA LYS A 135 -12.99 -15.48 22.79
C LYS A 135 -11.98 -14.48 23.34
N HIS A 136 -11.63 -13.43 22.58
CA HIS A 136 -10.63 -12.42 22.94
C HIS A 136 -11.19 -10.98 22.86
N PRO A 137 -12.29 -10.65 23.57
CA PRO A 137 -13.00 -9.38 23.37
C PRO A 137 -12.23 -8.15 23.90
N LYS A 138 -11.23 -8.36 24.78
CA LYS A 138 -10.49 -7.28 25.44
C LYS A 138 -9.25 -6.80 24.67
N ILE A 139 -8.86 -7.47 23.60
CA ILE A 139 -7.67 -7.07 22.82
C ILE A 139 -8.01 -5.85 21.99
N LYS A 140 -7.21 -4.79 22.13
CA LYS A 140 -7.35 -3.54 21.38
C LYS A 140 -6.58 -3.55 20.06
N GLU A 141 -6.97 -2.67 19.15
CA GLU A 141 -6.41 -2.48 17.82
C GLU A 141 -4.91 -2.10 17.88
N GLU A 142 -4.51 -1.25 18.83
CA GLU A 142 -3.09 -0.86 18.97
C GLU A 142 -2.21 -2.04 19.40
N HIS A 143 -2.76 -2.98 20.18
CA HIS A 143 -2.03 -4.19 20.56
C HIS A 143 -1.75 -5.07 19.34
N ILE A 144 -2.73 -5.21 18.43
CA ILE A 144 -2.55 -5.94 17.17
C ILE A 144 -1.44 -5.32 16.34
N LEU A 145 -1.44 -3.98 16.15
CA LEU A 145 -0.39 -3.30 15.40
C LEU A 145 1.00 -3.58 15.97
N ARG A 146 1.17 -3.44 17.29
CA ARG A 146 2.46 -3.72 17.95
C ARG A 146 2.89 -5.18 17.78
N THR A 147 1.98 -6.13 17.96
CA THR A 147 2.27 -7.56 17.83
C THR A 147 2.62 -7.94 16.39
N VAL A 148 1.90 -7.39 15.41
CA VAL A 148 2.17 -7.60 13.98
C VAL A 148 3.51 -7.00 13.60
N SER A 149 3.80 -5.76 13.98
CA SER A 149 5.08 -5.11 13.69
C SER A 149 6.27 -5.81 14.34
N ALA A 150 6.09 -6.40 15.53
CA ALA A 150 7.15 -7.15 16.21
C ALA A 150 7.32 -8.58 15.65
N SER A 151 6.23 -9.22 15.23
CA SER A 151 6.24 -10.62 14.78
C SER A 151 6.59 -10.76 13.30
N LEU A 152 6.29 -9.75 12.49
CA LEU A 152 6.49 -9.81 11.05
C LEU A 152 7.83 -9.20 10.66
N SER A 153 8.66 -9.97 9.96
CA SER A 153 9.85 -9.46 9.27
C SER A 153 9.48 -8.71 7.98
N LEU A 154 8.34 -8.01 7.97
CA LEU A 154 7.91 -7.20 6.85
C LEU A 154 8.55 -5.82 6.94
N PRO A 155 8.98 -5.23 5.82
CA PRO A 155 9.37 -3.84 5.79
C PRO A 155 8.24 -2.95 6.30
N GLN A 156 8.59 -1.92 7.07
CA GLN A 156 7.62 -1.04 7.74
C GLN A 156 6.60 -0.38 6.81
N TYR A 157 6.96 -0.15 5.55
CA TYR A 157 6.06 0.42 4.53
C TYR A 157 4.97 -0.55 4.04
N MET A 158 5.06 -1.85 4.39
CA MET A 158 4.04 -2.87 4.10
C MET A 158 3.07 -3.08 5.27
N LEU A 159 3.39 -2.54 6.44
CA LEU A 159 2.56 -2.72 7.62
C LEU A 159 1.36 -1.76 7.58
N PRO A 160 0.14 -2.26 7.84
CA PRO A 160 -1.01 -1.38 8.05
C PRO A 160 -0.72 -0.39 9.17
N SER A 161 -0.97 0.90 8.92
CA SER A 161 -0.84 1.93 9.94
C SER A 161 -2.12 2.09 10.75
N VAL A 162 -3.24 1.56 10.25
CA VAL A 162 -4.56 1.65 10.88
C VAL A 162 -5.20 0.26 10.92
N VAL A 163 -5.71 -0.12 12.09
CA VAL A 163 -6.53 -1.32 12.27
C VAL A 163 -7.96 -0.90 12.61
N LEU A 164 -8.92 -1.36 11.82
CA LEU A 164 -10.35 -1.07 11.96
C LEU A 164 -11.08 -2.35 12.35
N ARG A 165 -11.64 -2.39 13.56
CA ARG A 165 -12.49 -3.50 13.99
C ARG A 165 -13.84 -3.44 13.29
N LEU A 166 -14.23 -4.55 12.69
CA LEU A 166 -15.55 -4.79 12.13
C LEU A 166 -16.26 -5.92 12.89
N GLY A 167 -17.57 -5.78 13.10
CA GLY A 167 -18.40 -6.89 13.60
C GLY A 167 -18.54 -8.01 12.58
N GLN A 168 -18.59 -7.65 11.29
CA GLN A 168 -18.68 -8.57 10.17
C GLN A 168 -18.01 -7.97 8.93
N MET A 169 -17.37 -8.82 8.12
CA MET A 169 -16.82 -8.41 6.84
C MET A 169 -17.94 -8.22 5.79
N PRO A 170 -17.90 -7.14 5.00
CA PRO A 170 -18.77 -6.98 3.84
C PRO A 170 -18.67 -8.16 2.87
N MET A 171 -19.81 -8.65 2.40
CA MET A 171 -19.90 -9.76 1.47
C MET A 171 -20.73 -9.35 0.24
N THR A 172 -20.31 -9.81 -0.92
CA THR A 172 -21.09 -9.73 -2.17
C THR A 172 -22.37 -10.55 -2.07
N SER A 173 -23.32 -10.33 -2.97
CA SER A 173 -24.54 -11.15 -3.09
C SER A 173 -24.27 -12.65 -3.29
N SER A 174 -23.07 -13.01 -3.76
CA SER A 174 -22.62 -14.40 -3.93
C SER A 174 -22.04 -15.04 -2.65
N GLY A 175 -21.99 -14.30 -1.54
CA GLY A 175 -21.40 -14.76 -0.28
C GLY A 175 -19.88 -14.70 -0.21
N LYS A 176 -19.22 -14.09 -1.21
CA LYS A 176 -17.76 -13.84 -1.21
C LYS A 176 -17.44 -12.47 -0.60
N LEU A 177 -16.28 -12.35 0.04
CA LEU A 177 -15.77 -11.07 0.58
C LEU A 177 -15.82 -9.95 -0.47
N ASP A 178 -16.49 -8.85 -0.15
CA ASP A 178 -16.51 -7.64 -0.96
C ASP A 178 -15.39 -6.68 -0.53
N ARG A 179 -14.21 -6.87 -1.10
CA ARG A 179 -13.05 -6.02 -0.81
C ARG A 179 -13.26 -4.56 -1.18
N LYS A 180 -14.06 -4.29 -2.21
CA LYS A 180 -14.29 -2.91 -2.67
C LYS A 180 -15.14 -2.18 -1.64
N ASP A 181 -16.20 -2.84 -1.17
CA ASP A 181 -17.07 -2.28 -0.13
C ASP A 181 -16.28 -2.10 1.17
N THR A 182 -15.54 -3.12 1.62
CA THR A 182 -14.63 -3.03 2.78
C THR A 182 -13.67 -1.85 2.68
N ALA A 183 -12.99 -1.71 1.54
CA ALA A 183 -12.04 -0.61 1.32
C ALA A 183 -12.71 0.77 1.29
N SER A 184 -14.03 0.85 1.05
CA SER A 184 -14.79 2.11 0.97
C SER A 184 -15.48 2.53 2.28
N LEU A 185 -15.49 1.66 3.29
CA LEU A 185 -16.12 1.93 4.59
C LEU A 185 -15.65 3.25 5.20
N ALA A 186 -16.54 3.99 5.84
CA ALA A 186 -16.15 5.23 6.52
C ALA A 186 -15.08 4.93 7.59
N LEU A 187 -14.05 5.77 7.68
CA LEU A 187 -12.98 5.65 8.68
C LEU A 187 -13.43 6.08 10.10
N THR A 188 -14.73 6.15 10.35
CA THR A 188 -15.35 6.79 11.52
C THR A 188 -15.49 5.87 12.74
N GLY A 189 -14.71 4.79 12.81
CA GLY A 189 -14.92 3.70 13.77
C GLY A 189 -14.01 3.64 14.99
N VAL A 190 -13.02 4.53 15.13
CA VAL A 190 -12.15 4.51 16.31
C VAL A 190 -12.80 5.38 17.39
N SER A 191 -13.55 4.75 18.29
CA SER A 191 -13.87 5.35 19.58
C SER A 191 -12.55 5.52 20.32
N ILE A 192 -11.95 6.69 20.16
CA ILE A 192 -10.76 7.06 20.93
C ILE A 192 -11.26 7.26 22.36
N ASP A 193 -11.11 6.23 23.19
CA ASP A 193 -11.01 6.43 24.63
C ASP A 193 -9.82 7.37 24.83
N GLN A 194 -10.11 8.66 24.92
CA GLN A 194 -9.11 9.66 25.28
C GLN A 194 -8.71 9.32 26.71
N ASP A 195 -7.62 8.59 26.86
CA ASP A 195 -6.97 8.46 28.15
C ASP A 195 -6.36 9.82 28.51
N LEU A 196 -7.20 10.69 29.06
CA LEU A 196 -6.87 12.05 29.49
C LEU A 196 -5.83 12.06 30.63
N SER A 197 -5.42 10.89 31.12
CA SER A 197 -4.44 10.74 32.20
C SER A 197 -2.98 10.78 31.73
N ALA A 198 -2.71 10.64 30.42
CA ALA A 198 -1.36 10.62 29.90
C ALA A 198 -0.64 11.96 30.16
N LYS A 199 0.41 11.92 30.98
CA LYS A 199 1.25 13.08 31.27
C LYS A 199 2.31 13.19 30.17
N PHE A 200 2.30 14.33 29.47
CA PHE A 200 3.31 14.66 28.47
C PHE A 200 4.35 15.64 29.03
N THR A 201 5.62 15.42 28.72
CA THR A 201 6.68 16.45 28.86
C THR A 201 6.46 17.58 27.84
N GLU A 202 7.19 18.69 28.00
CA GLU A 202 7.12 19.80 27.05
C GLU A 202 7.56 19.38 25.64
N SER A 203 8.67 18.65 25.53
CA SER A 203 9.17 18.14 24.25
C SER A 203 8.19 17.16 23.60
N GLU A 204 7.55 16.29 24.39
CA GLU A 204 6.54 15.35 23.89
C GLU A 204 5.30 16.07 23.34
N ARG A 205 4.83 17.15 24.01
CA ARG A 205 3.69 17.94 23.51
C ARG A 205 4.01 18.59 22.17
N LEU A 206 5.14 19.28 22.09
CA LEU A 206 5.53 19.96 20.85
C LEU A 206 5.79 18.96 19.71
N LEU A 207 6.42 17.81 20.01
CA LEU A 207 6.63 16.77 19.02
C LEU A 207 5.31 16.14 18.55
N LYS A 208 4.35 15.94 19.46
CA LYS A 208 3.00 15.45 19.12
C LYS A 208 2.27 16.40 18.18
N ASP A 209 2.38 17.71 18.40
CA ASP A 209 1.81 18.72 17.50
C ASP A 209 2.44 18.65 16.11
N ILE A 210 3.77 18.53 16.05
CA ILE A 210 4.48 18.35 14.77
C ILE A 210 4.04 17.07 14.07
N TRP A 211 3.92 15.93 14.77
CA TRP A 211 3.41 14.67 14.20
C TRP A 211 2.02 14.85 13.60
N THR A 212 1.17 15.60 14.30
CA THR A 212 -0.20 15.91 13.88
C THR A 212 -0.24 16.80 12.64
N ASP A 213 0.76 17.64 12.42
CA ASP A 213 0.86 18.52 11.25
C ASP A 213 1.44 17.81 10.02
N VAL A 214 2.45 16.95 10.20
CA VAL A 214 3.07 16.23 9.08
C VAL A 214 2.25 15.02 8.63
N THR A 215 1.41 14.47 9.50
CA THR A 215 0.58 13.29 9.18
C THR A 215 -0.81 13.71 8.71
N PRO A 216 -1.36 13.12 7.64
CA PRO A 216 -2.69 13.47 7.14
C PRO A 216 -3.77 13.33 8.21
N LYS A 217 -4.62 14.36 8.32
CA LYS A 217 -5.68 14.45 9.32
C LYS A 217 -6.63 13.25 9.29
N GLU A 218 -6.87 12.69 8.10
CA GLU A 218 -7.75 11.53 7.90
C GLU A 218 -7.20 10.25 8.55
N VAL A 219 -5.89 10.17 8.77
CA VAL A 219 -5.21 9.02 9.40
C VAL A 219 -4.91 9.34 10.86
N ILE A 220 -4.24 10.46 11.13
CA ILE A 220 -3.78 10.77 12.50
C ILE A 220 -4.95 10.97 13.47
N ASN A 221 -6.10 11.47 13.00
CA ASN A 221 -7.30 11.63 13.83
C ASN A 221 -7.95 10.29 14.18
N MET A 222 -7.51 9.18 13.60
CA MET A 222 -7.93 7.83 13.98
C MET A 222 -7.12 7.27 15.15
N HIS A 223 -6.12 7.99 15.64
CA HIS A 223 -5.20 7.51 16.66
C HIS A 223 -5.22 8.39 17.90
N HIS A 224 -5.18 7.74 19.07
CA HIS A 224 -4.85 8.43 20.32
C HIS A 224 -3.34 8.47 20.50
N ILE A 225 -2.73 9.63 20.27
CA ILE A 225 -1.29 9.79 20.44
C ILE A 225 -0.96 9.95 21.93
N THR A 226 -0.21 9.00 22.45
CA THR A 226 0.33 8.90 23.81
C THR A 226 1.86 8.81 23.76
N PRO A 227 2.61 8.99 24.86
CA PRO A 227 4.07 8.84 24.86
C PRO A 227 4.60 7.52 24.24
N PRO A 228 4.00 6.34 24.48
CA PRO A 228 4.42 5.09 23.83
C PRO A 228 3.83 4.87 22.43
N SER A 229 3.17 5.87 21.84
CA SER A 229 2.70 5.78 20.45
C SER A 229 3.88 5.85 19.49
N ASP A 230 3.88 4.95 18.51
CA ASP A 230 4.90 4.86 17.47
C ASP A 230 4.47 5.68 16.24
N PHE A 231 5.39 6.45 15.66
CA PHE A 231 5.11 7.33 14.52
C PHE A 231 4.47 6.59 13.36
N PHE A 232 4.96 5.40 13.03
CA PHE A 232 4.50 4.62 11.89
C PHE A 232 3.17 3.93 12.17
N HIS A 233 2.91 3.57 13.43
CA HIS A 233 1.61 3.05 13.86
C HIS A 233 0.52 4.12 13.97
N VAL A 234 0.86 5.40 13.82
CA VAL A 234 -0.12 6.50 13.77
C VAL A 234 -0.25 7.14 12.39
N GLY A 235 0.24 6.47 11.35
CA GLY A 235 0.19 6.94 9.96
C GLY A 235 1.47 7.60 9.46
N GLY A 236 2.55 7.61 10.23
CA GLY A 236 3.86 8.03 9.78
C GLY A 236 4.39 7.13 8.66
N THR A 237 5.11 7.73 7.71
CA THR A 237 5.82 6.97 6.67
C THR A 237 7.25 7.48 6.52
N SER A 238 8.10 6.70 5.86
CA SER A 238 9.49 7.09 5.57
C SER A 238 9.59 8.41 4.79
N LEU A 239 8.60 8.74 3.95
CA LEU A 239 8.55 10.01 3.24
C LEU A 239 8.15 11.16 4.17
N LEU A 240 7.19 10.92 5.08
CA LEU A 240 6.77 11.90 6.06
C LEU A 240 7.87 12.20 7.10
N LEU A 241 8.77 11.24 7.37
CA LEU A 241 9.93 11.47 8.23
C LEU A 241 10.83 12.59 7.73
N LEU A 242 10.97 12.75 6.40
CA LEU A 242 11.77 13.85 5.83
C LEU A 242 11.16 15.22 6.21
N GLY A 243 9.83 15.33 6.12
CA GLY A 243 9.09 16.51 6.57
C GLY A 243 9.19 16.69 8.08
N LEU A 244 9.03 15.61 8.85
CA LEU A 244 9.17 15.60 10.30
C LEU A 244 10.53 16.12 10.74
N GLN A 245 11.61 15.66 10.10
CA GLN A 245 12.98 16.09 10.40
C GLN A 245 13.14 17.61 10.20
N ALA A 246 12.61 18.15 9.10
CA ALA A 246 12.66 19.59 8.82
C ALA A 246 11.87 20.40 9.87
N HIS A 247 10.71 19.90 10.31
CA HIS A 247 9.93 20.55 11.38
C HIS A 247 10.62 20.46 12.74
N ILE A 248 11.20 19.31 13.10
CA ILE A 248 11.98 19.16 14.34
C ILE A 248 13.14 20.17 14.34
N LYS A 249 13.88 20.28 13.23
CA LYS A 249 14.97 21.26 13.10
C LYS A 249 14.51 22.68 13.32
N ARG A 250 13.36 23.06 12.80
CA ARG A 250 12.81 24.41 12.97
C ARG A 250 12.33 24.67 14.41
N SER A 251 11.63 23.71 15.01
CA SER A 251 10.97 23.90 16.31
C SER A 251 11.91 23.72 17.50
N PHE A 252 12.92 22.85 17.36
CA PHE A 252 13.84 22.50 18.44
C PHE A 252 15.27 23.00 18.21
N ASN A 253 15.56 23.58 17.03
CA ASN A 253 16.91 23.99 16.62
C ASN A 253 17.95 22.86 16.65
N ILE A 254 17.52 21.62 16.37
CA ILE A 254 18.34 20.40 16.40
C ILE A 254 18.14 19.60 15.12
N GLU A 255 19.22 19.05 14.59
CA GLU A 255 19.15 18.13 13.46
C GLU A 255 19.25 16.69 13.95
N LEU A 256 18.11 16.00 14.00
CA LEU A 256 18.06 14.59 14.37
C LEU A 256 18.23 13.73 13.10
N PRO A 257 19.27 12.89 12.97
CA PRO A 257 19.46 11.99 11.83
C PRO A 257 18.27 11.05 11.64
N LEU A 258 17.92 10.77 10.38
CA LEU A 258 16.81 9.85 10.04
C LEU A 258 16.97 8.48 10.69
N VAL A 259 18.19 7.93 10.74
CA VAL A 259 18.46 6.63 11.38
C VAL A 259 18.03 6.63 12.84
N GLN A 260 18.36 7.69 13.59
CA GLN A 260 17.94 7.82 14.98
C GLN A 260 16.42 7.97 15.09
N MET A 261 15.77 8.69 14.17
CA MET A 261 14.30 8.82 14.16
C MET A 261 13.60 7.47 13.91
N PHE A 262 14.20 6.59 13.10
CA PHE A 262 13.72 5.23 12.90
C PHE A 262 13.94 4.36 14.15
N GLU A 263 15.11 4.43 14.79
CA GLU A 263 15.42 3.64 15.98
C GLU A 263 14.63 4.09 17.23
N SER A 264 14.30 5.38 17.30
CA SER A 264 13.52 5.99 18.39
C SER A 264 12.13 6.42 17.91
N SER A 265 11.43 5.56 17.19
CA SER A 265 10.16 5.86 16.52
C SER A 265 8.97 6.17 17.43
N THR A 266 9.07 5.92 18.74
CA THR A 266 8.02 6.28 19.71
C THR A 266 8.11 7.75 20.11
N LEU A 267 6.97 8.38 20.42
CA LEU A 267 6.91 9.79 20.79
C LEU A 267 7.86 10.10 21.97
N ALA A 268 7.82 9.27 23.02
CA ALA A 268 8.69 9.39 24.18
C ALA A 268 10.17 9.21 23.81
N ALA A 269 10.52 8.17 23.05
CA ALA A 269 11.91 7.91 22.69
C ALA A 269 12.50 9.01 21.79
N MET A 270 11.73 9.48 20.81
CA MET A 270 12.16 10.57 19.93
C MET A 270 12.30 11.89 20.70
N ALA A 271 11.38 12.19 21.61
CA ALA A 271 11.45 13.36 22.48
C ALA A 271 12.71 13.31 23.37
N LEU A 272 13.05 12.14 23.92
CA LEU A 272 14.28 11.94 24.68
C LEU A 272 15.54 12.19 23.84
N GLN A 273 15.57 11.75 22.57
CA GLN A 273 16.69 12.04 21.67
C GLN A 273 16.85 13.54 21.39
N ILE A 274 15.73 14.24 21.21
CA ILE A 274 15.72 15.70 21.06
C ILE A 274 16.28 16.37 22.33
N GLU A 275 15.89 15.91 23.51
CA GLU A 275 16.39 16.45 24.79
C GLU A 275 17.88 16.16 25.02
N SER A 276 18.36 14.96 24.64
CA SER A 276 19.78 14.64 24.75
C SER A 276 20.65 15.51 23.83
N GLU A 277 20.17 15.87 22.65
CA GLU A 277 20.90 16.77 21.74
C GLU A 277 20.80 18.25 22.17
N LYS A 278 19.77 18.64 22.93
CA LYS A 278 19.70 19.98 23.57
C LYS A 278 20.73 20.14 24.69
N THR A 279 21.04 19.04 25.36
CA THR A 279 21.98 19.04 26.48
C THR A 279 23.39 18.87 25.90
N PRO A 280 24.31 19.84 26.05
CA PRO A 280 25.64 19.69 25.47
C PRO A 280 26.42 18.61 26.24
N GLU A 281 26.27 17.35 25.84
CA GLU A 281 27.23 16.33 26.20
C GLU A 281 28.55 16.64 25.49
N VAL A 282 29.59 16.84 26.29
CA VAL A 282 30.99 16.91 25.86
C VAL A 282 31.31 15.59 25.14
N LYS A 283 31.05 15.50 23.84
CA LYS A 283 31.56 14.43 22.97
C LYS A 283 33.07 14.57 22.95
N ASN A 284 33.73 13.91 23.91
CA ASN A 284 35.16 13.67 23.92
C ASN A 284 35.53 12.95 22.62
N LEU A 285 36.00 13.72 21.65
CA LEU A 285 36.66 13.24 20.45
C LEU A 285 37.98 12.57 20.86
N THR A 286 37.89 11.31 21.28
CA THR A 286 39.07 10.43 21.27
C THR A 286 39.42 10.18 19.82
N GLY A 287 40.32 11.02 19.30
CA GLY A 287 40.83 10.93 17.94
C GLY A 287 41.45 9.56 17.69
N LYS A 288 40.71 8.68 17.01
CA LYS A 288 41.32 7.56 16.29
C LYS A 288 42.15 8.16 15.17
N ARG A 289 43.47 8.26 15.40
CA ARG A 289 44.46 8.56 14.36
C ARG A 289 44.23 7.61 13.19
N ARG A 290 43.95 8.18 12.01
CA ARG A 290 43.87 7.42 10.75
C ARG A 290 45.20 6.68 10.54
N PRO A 291 45.20 5.38 10.20
CA PRO A 291 46.43 4.71 9.80
C PRO A 291 46.99 5.35 8.54
N ARG A 292 48.30 5.64 8.54
CA ARG A 292 49.06 6.17 7.39
C ARG A 292 48.88 5.24 6.19
N CYS A 293 48.49 5.79 5.04
CA CYS A 293 48.65 5.12 3.75
C CYS A 293 50.12 4.74 3.56
N LEU A 294 50.38 3.44 3.39
CA LEU A 294 51.65 2.95 2.86
C LEU A 294 51.73 3.33 1.39
N GLN A 295 52.76 4.08 1.00
CA GLN A 295 53.08 4.30 -0.41
C GLN A 295 53.61 3.02 -1.05
N PRO A 296 53.33 2.77 -2.35
CA PRO A 296 53.87 1.61 -3.05
C PRO A 296 55.38 1.75 -3.24
N ARG A 297 56.14 0.72 -2.85
CA ARG A 297 57.56 0.60 -3.21
C ARG A 297 57.65 0.12 -4.66
N SER A 298 58.28 0.93 -5.51
CA SER A 298 58.84 0.50 -6.78
C SER A 298 60.11 -0.31 -6.54
N LEU A 299 60.13 -1.55 -7.04
CA LEU A 299 61.16 -2.19 -7.88
C LEU A 299 60.73 -3.63 -8.17
#